data_AF-A0A7V6HGT6-F1
#
_entry.id   AF-A0A7V6HGT6-F1
#
_cell.length_a   1.000
_cell.length_b   1.000
_cell.length_c   1.000
_cell.angle_alpha   90.00
_cell.angle_beta   90.00
_cell.angle_gamma   90.00
#
_symmetry.space_group_name_H-M   'P 1'
#
loop_
_entity.id
_entity.type
_entity.pdbx_description
1 polymer ?
#
loop_
_entity_poly.entity_id
_entity_poly.type
_entity_poly.pdbx_seq_one_letter_code
_entity_poly.pdbx_strand_id
1 'polypeptide(L)'
;IRKTLTMSAKEQKKEIEEAGEEPILSYNQTDFVKDRVAVEVQFGKYSFVAYDLFVKHLAFFVRDQIDVGIEILPMKSLQKHMSSGVAYYEGEFYNIVRQGRGVPSVPLVILGIDAQ
;
A
#
# COMPACT_ATOMS: atom_id res chain seq x y z
N ILE A 1 -8.07 -12.39 -16.14
CA ILE A 1 -7.43 -11.61 -15.05
C ILE A 1 -8.43 -11.04 -14.05
N ARG A 2 -9.41 -10.19 -14.43
CA ARG A 2 -10.33 -9.57 -13.43
C ARG A 2 -11.18 -10.56 -12.62
N LYS A 3 -11.50 -11.73 -13.19
CA LYS A 3 -12.36 -12.76 -12.57
C LYS A 3 -11.82 -13.27 -11.23
N THR A 4 -10.50 -13.39 -11.08
CA THR A 4 -9.87 -14.00 -9.90
C THR A 4 -9.61 -13.01 -8.76
N LEU A 5 -9.66 -11.69 -9.01
CA LEU A 5 -9.19 -10.67 -8.06
C LEU A 5 -9.90 -10.71 -6.69
N THR A 6 -11.20 -11.02 -6.67
CA THR A 6 -12.03 -11.05 -5.45
C THR A 6 -12.25 -12.47 -4.92
N MET A 7 -11.68 -13.49 -5.57
CA MET A 7 -11.80 -14.88 -5.15
C MET A 7 -10.85 -15.19 -3.99
N SER A 8 -11.17 -16.21 -3.19
CA SER A 8 -10.22 -16.73 -2.21
C SER A 8 -8.99 -17.34 -2.89
N ALA A 9 -7.85 -17.42 -2.20
CA ALA A 9 -6.61 -17.97 -2.78
C ALA A 9 -6.79 -19.41 -3.35
N LYS A 10 -7.65 -20.22 -2.72
CA LYS A 10 -7.98 -21.57 -3.19
C LYS A 10 -8.77 -21.56 -4.49
N GLU A 11 -9.74 -20.65 -4.61
CA GLU A 11 -10.55 -20.48 -5.82
C GLU A 11 -9.73 -19.87 -6.96
N GLN A 12 -8.86 -18.89 -6.66
CA GLN A 12 -7.90 -18.33 -7.63
C GLN A 12 -7.04 -19.44 -8.22
N LYS A 13 -6.44 -20.28 -7.37
CA LYS A 13 -5.62 -21.42 -7.81
C LYS A 13 -6.40 -22.34 -8.73
N LYS A 14 -7.60 -22.77 -8.30
CA LYS A 14 -8.47 -23.67 -9.06
C LYS A 14 -8.81 -23.09 -10.45
N GLU A 15 -9.22 -21.83 -10.52
CA GLU A 15 -9.60 -21.18 -11.78
C GLU A 15 -8.41 -21.06 -12.74
N ILE A 16 -7.20 -20.80 -12.24
CA ILE A 16 -5.97 -20.73 -13.06
C ILE A 16 -5.63 -22.12 -13.61
N GLU A 17 -5.69 -23.16 -12.78
CA GLU A 17 -5.46 -24.56 -13.21
C GLU A 17 -6.49 -25.02 -14.24
N GLU A 18 -7.78 -24.67 -14.05
CA GLU A 18 -8.86 -24.98 -15.01
C GLU A 18 -8.69 -24.27 -16.36
N ALA A 19 -7.98 -23.14 -16.39
CA ALA A 19 -7.60 -22.46 -17.63
C ALA A 19 -6.37 -23.07 -18.33
N GLY A 20 -5.73 -24.08 -17.73
CA GLY A 20 -4.53 -24.73 -18.25
C GLY A 20 -3.23 -23.96 -17.97
N GLU A 21 -3.25 -23.02 -17.02
CA GLU A 21 -2.12 -22.15 -16.67
C GLU A 21 -1.49 -22.58 -15.32
N GLU A 22 -0.23 -22.20 -15.08
CA GLU A 22 0.47 -22.50 -13.82
C GLU A 22 0.23 -21.41 -12.76
N PRO A 23 -0.40 -21.73 -11.60
CA PRO A 23 -0.62 -20.76 -10.54
C PRO A 23 0.66 -20.49 -9.72
N ILE A 24 1.03 -19.22 -9.55
CA ILE A 24 2.11 -18.78 -8.66
C ILE A 24 1.51 -18.20 -7.38
N LEU A 25 1.82 -18.81 -6.24
CA LEU A 25 1.39 -18.31 -4.93
C LEU A 25 2.21 -17.08 -4.51
N SER A 26 1.54 -16.00 -4.13
CA SER A 26 2.15 -14.78 -3.59
C SER A 26 1.24 -14.13 -2.54
N TYR A 27 1.81 -13.32 -1.65
CA TYR A 27 1.10 -12.63 -0.58
C TYR A 27 1.74 -11.29 -0.25
N ASN A 28 0.96 -10.40 0.37
CA ASN A 28 1.42 -9.17 1.00
C ASN A 28 1.14 -9.27 2.50
N GLN A 29 2.02 -8.70 3.30
CA GLN A 29 1.86 -8.57 4.75
C GLN A 29 2.02 -7.09 5.10
N THR A 30 1.16 -6.59 5.99
CA THR A 30 1.16 -5.20 6.49
C THR A 30 1.44 -5.22 7.99
N ASP A 31 1.94 -4.12 8.53
CA ASP A 31 2.39 -4.02 9.91
C ASP A 31 1.21 -4.07 10.90
N PHE A 32 0.18 -3.27 10.65
CA PHE A 32 -0.97 -3.15 11.56
C PHE A 32 -2.29 -3.17 10.79
N VAL A 33 -3.17 -4.10 11.16
CA VAL A 33 -4.58 -4.10 10.72
C VAL A 33 -5.48 -4.18 11.94
N LYS A 34 -6.45 -3.27 12.01
CA LYS A 34 -7.51 -3.30 13.01
C LYS A 34 -8.76 -2.66 12.45
N ASP A 35 -9.92 -3.25 12.72
CA ASP A 35 -11.24 -2.69 12.34
C ASP A 35 -11.31 -2.26 10.87
N ARG A 36 -10.75 -3.10 9.96
CA ARG A 36 -10.68 -2.86 8.50
C ARG A 36 -9.90 -1.58 8.11
N VAL A 37 -8.96 -1.16 8.94
CA VAL A 37 -7.99 -0.11 8.66
C VAL A 37 -6.58 -0.71 8.66
N ALA A 38 -5.81 -0.48 7.60
CA ALA A 38 -4.38 -0.79 7.57
C ALA A 38 -3.56 0.45 7.90
N VAL A 39 -2.54 0.30 8.73
CA VAL A 39 -1.58 1.37 9.04
C VAL A 39 -0.18 0.89 8.70
N GLU A 40 0.55 1.71 7.94
CA GLU A 40 1.96 1.53 7.61
C GLU A 40 2.75 2.69 8.22
N VAL A 41 3.88 2.39 8.86
CA VAL A 41 4.79 3.39 9.42
C VAL A 41 6.09 3.36 8.62
N GLN A 42 6.26 4.32 7.73
CA GLN A 42 7.31 4.27 6.71
C GLN A 42 8.42 5.31 6.98
N PHE A 43 9.49 4.83 7.61
CA PHE A 43 10.75 5.57 7.83
C PHE A 43 11.92 5.03 6.99
N GLY A 44 11.61 4.22 5.99
CA GLY A 44 12.54 3.63 5.05
C GLY A 44 12.74 4.45 3.78
N LYS A 45 13.31 3.80 2.76
CA LYS A 45 13.63 4.43 1.48
C LYS A 45 12.37 4.80 0.70
N TYR A 46 12.43 5.88 -0.06
CA TYR A 46 11.33 6.37 -0.91
C TYR A 46 10.70 5.31 -1.82
N SER A 47 11.47 4.32 -2.28
CA SER A 47 10.97 3.25 -3.13
C SER A 47 9.92 2.36 -2.46
N PHE A 48 9.94 2.26 -1.12
CA PHE A 48 9.00 1.44 -0.38
C PHE A 48 7.63 2.10 -0.22
N VAL A 49 7.56 3.44 -0.13
CA VAL A 49 6.28 4.15 -0.03
C VAL A 49 5.40 3.90 -1.26
N ALA A 50 5.98 3.95 -2.46
CA ALA A 50 5.24 3.63 -3.68
C ALA A 50 4.70 2.19 -3.66
N TYR A 51 5.46 1.25 -3.10
CA TYR A 51 5.01 -0.13 -2.95
C TYR A 51 3.87 -0.24 -1.92
N ASP A 52 3.96 0.46 -0.79
CA ASP A 52 2.94 0.45 0.25
C ASP A 52 1.61 1.01 -0.29
N LEU A 53 1.65 2.16 -0.97
CA LEU A 53 0.48 2.85 -1.52
C LEU A 53 -0.18 2.10 -2.69
N PHE A 54 0.62 1.63 -3.67
CA PHE A 54 0.09 1.08 -4.92
C PHE A 54 0.00 -0.45 -4.94
N VAL A 55 0.66 -1.14 -4.02
CA VAL A 55 0.66 -2.61 -3.97
C VAL A 55 0.04 -3.12 -2.67
N LYS A 56 0.56 -2.73 -1.49
CA LYS A 56 0.06 -3.30 -0.22
C LYS A 56 -1.36 -2.82 0.07
N HIS A 57 -1.60 -1.52 0.26
CA HIS A 57 -2.94 -1.02 0.57
C HIS A 57 -3.96 -1.43 -0.49
N LEU A 58 -3.59 -1.35 -1.77
CA LEU A 58 -4.47 -1.77 -2.86
C LEU A 58 -4.80 -3.27 -2.81
N ALA A 59 -3.83 -4.14 -2.50
CA ALA A 59 -4.08 -5.58 -2.39
C ALA A 59 -5.02 -5.93 -1.23
N PHE A 60 -4.85 -5.30 -0.07
CA PHE A 60 -5.74 -5.50 1.08
C PHE A 60 -7.16 -4.96 0.78
N PHE A 61 -7.25 -3.81 0.10
CA PHE A 61 -8.53 -3.22 -0.30
C PHE A 61 -9.28 -4.08 -1.32
N VAL A 62 -8.61 -4.53 -2.39
CA VAL A 62 -9.22 -5.39 -3.43
C VAL A 62 -9.65 -6.75 -2.87
N ARG A 63 -8.95 -7.26 -1.86
CA ARG A 63 -9.32 -8.49 -1.15
C ARG A 63 -10.41 -8.29 -0.08
N ASP A 64 -11.01 -7.10 -0.01
CA ASP A 64 -12.06 -6.75 0.95
C ASP A 64 -11.63 -6.92 2.43
N GLN A 65 -10.35 -6.67 2.72
CA GLN A 65 -9.79 -6.78 4.08
C GLN A 65 -9.72 -5.44 4.81
N ILE A 66 -9.64 -4.34 4.06
CA ILE A 66 -9.64 -2.97 4.58
C ILE A 66 -10.54 -2.08 3.74
N ASP A 67 -11.04 -1.01 4.36
CA ASP A 67 -11.81 0.05 3.70
C ASP A 67 -10.96 1.31 3.47
N VAL A 68 -9.89 1.49 4.26
CA VAL A 68 -8.98 2.64 4.20
C VAL A 68 -7.56 2.25 4.64
N GLY A 69 -6.56 2.84 3.98
CA GLY A 69 -5.15 2.77 4.38
C GLY A 69 -4.68 4.06 5.04
N ILE A 70 -3.78 3.95 6.01
CA ILE A 70 -3.09 5.08 6.65
C ILE A 70 -1.59 4.91 6.43
N GLU A 71 -0.96 5.91 5.84
CA GLU A 71 0.48 5.96 5.62
C GLU A 71 1.09 7.05 6.53
N ILE A 72 1.91 6.65 7.50
CA ILE A 72 2.60 7.56 8.41
C ILE A 72 4.02 7.80 7.88
N LEU A 73 4.33 9.07 7.58
CA LEU A 73 5.60 9.51 7.02
C LEU A 73 6.23 10.60 7.89
N PRO A 74 7.55 10.75 7.89
CA PRO A 74 8.19 11.88 8.54
C PRO A 74 7.97 13.14 7.67
N MET A 75 7.65 14.27 8.30
CA MET A 75 7.74 15.58 7.64
C MET A 75 9.17 15.82 7.17
N LYS A 76 9.38 16.68 6.17
CA LYS A 76 10.74 17.02 5.71
C LYS A 76 11.62 17.58 6.85
N SER A 77 10.98 18.29 7.78
CA SER A 77 11.61 18.81 9.00
C SER A 77 12.16 17.71 9.91
N LEU A 78 11.51 16.56 10.02
CA LEU A 78 12.01 15.40 10.75
C LEU A 78 13.02 14.61 9.92
N GLN A 79 12.71 14.36 8.65
CA GLN A 79 13.56 13.58 7.74
C GLN A 79 14.97 14.17 7.60
N LYS A 80 15.14 15.49 7.68
CA LYS A 80 16.47 16.15 7.60
C LYS A 80 17.44 15.71 8.70
N HIS A 81 16.93 15.12 9.79
CA HIS A 81 17.72 14.57 10.90
C HIS A 81 17.89 13.05 10.83
N MET A 82 17.47 12.42 9.73
CA MET A 82 17.54 10.98 9.50
C MET A 82 18.58 10.65 8.43
N SER A 83 18.80 9.35 8.19
CA SER A 83 19.66 8.89 7.10
C SER A 83 19.20 9.38 5.72
N SER A 84 20.14 9.52 4.79
CA SER A 84 19.85 9.94 3.42
C SER A 84 18.92 8.95 2.70
N GLY A 85 18.03 9.49 1.86
CA GLY A 85 17.10 8.71 1.04
C GLY A 85 15.87 8.16 1.76
N VAL A 86 15.68 8.50 3.05
CA VAL A 86 14.41 8.29 3.74
C VAL A 86 13.32 9.14 3.07
N ALA A 87 12.15 8.55 2.84
CA ALA A 87 11.00 9.24 2.26
C ALA A 87 10.49 10.35 3.19
N TYR A 88 9.74 11.32 2.66
CA TYR A 88 9.14 12.38 3.47
C TYR A 88 7.77 12.77 2.94
N TYR A 89 6.91 13.20 3.86
CA TYR A 89 5.49 13.47 3.62
C TYR A 89 5.25 14.33 2.37
N GLU A 90 5.93 15.48 2.25
CA GLU A 90 5.70 16.43 1.17
C GLU A 90 6.03 15.85 -0.21
N GLY A 91 7.09 15.03 -0.29
CA GLY A 91 7.50 14.37 -1.53
C GLY A 91 6.51 13.29 -1.95
N GLU A 92 6.04 12.48 -1.00
CA GLU A 92 5.12 11.39 -1.29
C GLU A 92 3.69 11.87 -1.54
N PHE A 93 3.25 12.91 -0.83
CA PHE A 93 2.02 13.61 -1.14
C PHE A 93 2.03 14.14 -2.58
N TYR A 94 3.15 14.76 -3.00
CA TYR A 94 3.31 15.20 -4.38
C TYR A 94 3.27 14.03 -5.37
N ASN A 95 3.91 12.90 -5.05
CA ASN A 95 3.88 11.69 -5.88
C ASN A 95 2.46 11.15 -6.09
N ILE A 96 1.61 11.16 -5.05
CA ILE A 96 0.20 10.75 -5.11
C ILE A 96 -0.59 11.71 -5.98
N VAL A 97 -0.54 13.02 -5.68
CA VAL A 97 -1.30 14.04 -6.41
C VAL A 97 -0.95 14.05 -7.91
N ARG A 98 0.32 13.82 -8.25
CA ARG A 98 0.79 13.73 -9.65
C ARG A 98 0.13 12.59 -10.44
N GLN A 99 -0.36 11.52 -9.80
CA GLN A 99 -1.07 10.44 -10.50
C GLN A 99 -2.46 10.87 -10.99
N GLY A 100 -3.01 11.97 -10.45
CA GLY A 100 -4.35 12.44 -10.77
C GLY A 100 -5.41 11.96 -9.78
N ARG A 101 -6.65 12.43 -9.96
CA ARG A 101 -7.74 12.17 -9.03
C ARG A 101 -8.15 10.69 -9.05
N GLY A 102 -8.37 10.13 -7.87
CA GLY A 102 -8.84 8.74 -7.70
C GLY A 102 -7.76 7.67 -7.88
N VAL A 103 -6.49 8.06 -7.87
CA VAL A 103 -5.35 7.13 -7.98
C VAL A 103 -4.44 7.27 -6.76
N PRO A 104 -4.15 6.17 -6.02
CA PRO A 104 -4.73 4.84 -6.19
C PRO A 104 -6.22 4.80 -5.82
N SER A 105 -6.91 3.72 -6.22
CA SER A 105 -8.36 3.59 -6.00
C SER A 105 -8.74 3.28 -4.54
N VAL A 106 -7.77 2.92 -3.70
CA VAL A 106 -7.97 2.72 -2.27
C VAL A 106 -8.05 4.09 -1.58
N PRO A 107 -9.04 4.33 -0.70
CA PRO A 107 -9.05 5.51 0.15
C PRO A 107 -7.83 5.55 1.08
N LEU A 108 -7.16 6.70 1.16
CA LEU A 108 -5.93 6.86 1.94
C LEU A 108 -5.99 8.09 2.85
N VAL A 109 -5.41 7.95 4.04
CA VAL A 109 -5.01 9.05 4.91
C VAL A 109 -3.48 9.07 4.95
N ILE A 110 -2.87 10.16 4.49
CA ILE A 110 -1.42 10.35 4.58
C ILE A 110 -1.15 11.29 5.75
N LEU A 111 -0.34 10.84 6.71
CA LEU A 111 -0.04 11.57 7.93
C LEU A 111 1.45 11.89 8.02
N GLY A 112 1.78 13.18 7.96
CA GLY A 112 3.14 13.67 8.23
C GLY A 112 3.35 13.91 9.73
N ILE A 113 4.42 13.37 10.31
CA ILE A 113 4.78 13.59 11.72
C ILE A 113 6.11 14.35 11.86
N ASP A 114 6.25 15.09 12.96
CA ASP A 114 7.47 15.78 13.34
C ASP A 114 7.75 15.58 14.84
N ALA A 115 8.97 15.90 15.27
CA ALA A 115 9.42 15.76 16.66
C ALA A 115 9.51 17.10 17.41
N GLN A 116 8.76 18.12 16.97
CA GLN A 116 8.70 19.42 17.67
C GLN A 116 8.06 19.30 19.05
#